data_AF-E7AB83-F1
#
_entry.id   AF-E7AB83-F1
#
_cell.length_a   1.000
_cell.length_b   1.000
_cell.length_c   1.000
_cell.angle_alpha   90.00
_cell.angle_beta   90.00
_cell.angle_gamma   90.00
#
_symmetry.space_group_name_H-M   'P 1'
#
loop_
_entity.id
_entity.type
_entity.pdbx_description
1 polymer ?
#
loop_
_entity_poly.entity_id
_entity_poly.type
_entity_poly.pdbx_seq_one_letter_code
_entity_poly.pdbx_strand_id
1 'polypeptide(L)'
;MEHTKAIKGTYLSEEALEAQMGASWQEFIKNEALENPKQPFTKHIVACFELFKEYATKTEVITLNETSFYLPQQKLFGFVYLNNHNGYYGYIPSPLHVLCAHLAGDAYHDTKFSQEQVENVFESLYPKLPVLRDQQQQKITNGIRIWRNNLDILDSSCNSYVRDTNRYYYLRDDNVLNQDYNPNYTRWFLDLVPAPKALQKIFKRFYRTPKTQIGIKCLEGQNWLNILRNDMRNNYTSNAQDYLQRYTFSQLATQEQKDFLAKILEVCNAGLPLEKAIEQAYKEALSTIKINRLKAIVESPDYAVLQAFSYDSQAQKYTLKDPKALSVRGDGFEELLQADTIRANLKPYDSKILSDANRGLWELWEDQGTGEGELVPFKSPVMARNPKADIKEGIVGIDFGTTSSVVVCQEESAHIYPLRIGLGI
;
A
#
# COMPACT_ATOMS: atom_id res chain seq x y z
N MET A 1 -32.13 32.67 -22.22
CA MET A 1 -31.71 31.40 -21.61
C MET A 1 -30.23 31.55 -21.26
N GLU A 2 -29.77 31.07 -20.10
CA GLU A 2 -28.32 31.09 -19.82
C GLU A 2 -27.62 30.15 -20.81
N HIS A 3 -26.62 30.66 -21.53
CA HIS A 3 -25.92 29.90 -22.59
C HIS A 3 -24.75 29.09 -22.04
N THR A 4 -24.03 29.66 -21.07
CA THR A 4 -22.85 29.07 -20.46
C THR A 4 -22.80 29.44 -18.98
N LYS A 5 -22.18 28.59 -18.15
CA LYS A 5 -21.97 28.85 -16.72
C LYS A 5 -20.64 28.27 -16.26
N ALA A 6 -20.01 28.94 -15.30
CA ALA A 6 -18.80 28.42 -14.66
C ALA A 6 -19.17 27.44 -13.54
N ILE A 7 -18.61 26.25 -13.60
CA ILE A 7 -18.80 25.18 -12.64
C ILE A 7 -17.54 25.00 -11.81
N LYS A 8 -17.70 24.98 -10.50
CA LYS A 8 -16.58 24.91 -9.54
C LYS A 8 -16.24 23.49 -9.10
N GLY A 9 -17.06 22.51 -9.48
CA GLY A 9 -16.90 21.10 -9.12
C GLY A 9 -18.08 20.26 -9.58
N THR A 10 -17.97 18.94 -9.46
CA THR A 10 -19.08 18.00 -9.66
C THR A 10 -19.67 17.57 -8.32
N TYR A 11 -20.98 17.35 -8.29
CA TYR A 11 -21.64 16.74 -7.14
C TYR A 11 -21.64 15.23 -7.36
N LEU A 12 -20.88 14.53 -6.52
CA LEU A 12 -20.93 13.07 -6.45
C LEU A 12 -21.40 12.69 -5.06
N SER A 13 -22.25 11.68 -4.96
CA SER A 13 -22.55 11.11 -3.65
C SER A 13 -21.28 10.50 -3.06
N GLU A 14 -21.17 10.54 -1.74
CA GLU A 14 -20.08 9.87 -1.01
C GLU A 14 -19.97 8.40 -1.44
N GLU A 15 -21.11 7.72 -1.53
CA GLU A 15 -21.21 6.32 -1.99
C GLU A 15 -20.64 6.11 -3.40
N ALA A 16 -20.89 7.04 -4.33
CA ALA A 16 -20.34 6.95 -5.69
C ALA A 16 -18.82 7.11 -5.70
N LEU A 17 -18.27 8.03 -4.91
CA LEU A 17 -16.82 8.23 -4.77
C LEU A 17 -16.14 7.01 -4.13
N GLU A 18 -16.72 6.48 -3.06
CA GLU A 18 -16.28 5.25 -2.40
C GLU A 18 -16.25 4.05 -3.37
N ALA A 19 -17.32 3.89 -4.16
CA ALA A 19 -17.44 2.82 -5.15
C ALA A 19 -16.40 2.96 -6.27
N GLN A 20 -16.21 4.16 -6.81
CA GLN A 20 -15.19 4.44 -7.83
C GLN A 20 -13.78 4.16 -7.32
N MET A 21 -13.47 4.54 -6.08
CA MET A 21 -12.17 4.25 -5.47
C MET A 21 -11.96 2.73 -5.29
N GLY A 22 -12.98 2.01 -4.85
CA GLY A 22 -12.99 0.55 -4.78
C GLY A 22 -12.73 -0.10 -6.14
N ALA A 23 -13.47 0.31 -7.18
CA ALA A 23 -13.32 -0.18 -8.54
C ALA A 23 -11.94 0.15 -9.13
N SER A 24 -11.41 1.35 -8.89
CA SER A 24 -10.06 1.76 -9.33
C SER A 24 -8.97 0.86 -8.77
N TRP A 25 -9.10 0.52 -7.49
CA TRP A 25 -8.20 -0.41 -6.83
C TRP A 25 -8.31 -1.84 -7.35
N GLN A 26 -9.49 -2.28 -7.79
CA GLN A 26 -9.67 -3.59 -8.43
C GLN A 26 -9.11 -3.59 -9.85
N GLU A 27 -9.30 -2.52 -10.61
CA GLU A 27 -8.71 -2.33 -11.93
C GLU A 27 -7.17 -2.41 -11.84
N PHE A 28 -6.56 -1.65 -10.92
CA PHE A 28 -5.12 -1.69 -10.70
C PHE A 28 -4.63 -3.12 -10.42
N ILE A 29 -5.33 -3.90 -9.58
CA ILE A 29 -4.94 -5.29 -9.27
C ILE A 29 -5.00 -6.20 -10.50
N LYS A 30 -6.01 -6.02 -11.36
CA LYS A 30 -6.26 -6.91 -12.50
C LYS A 30 -5.47 -6.51 -13.75
N ASN A 31 -5.06 -5.25 -13.85
CA ASN A 31 -4.32 -4.71 -14.98
C ASN A 31 -2.82 -4.69 -14.66
N GLU A 32 -2.11 -5.77 -14.96
CA GLU A 32 -0.66 -5.84 -14.74
C GLU A 32 0.13 -4.94 -15.71
N ALA A 33 -0.41 -4.64 -16.89
CA ALA A 33 0.21 -3.77 -17.88
C ALA A 33 0.08 -2.27 -17.52
N LEU A 34 -0.87 -1.92 -16.64
CA LEU A 34 -1.19 -0.55 -16.23
C LEU A 34 -1.58 0.36 -17.40
N GLU A 35 -2.02 -0.22 -18.51
CA GLU A 35 -2.41 0.50 -19.72
C GLU A 35 -3.88 0.95 -19.65
N ASN A 36 -4.16 2.15 -20.17
CA ASN A 36 -5.51 2.69 -20.39
C ASN A 36 -6.45 2.54 -19.19
N PRO A 37 -6.16 3.18 -18.04
CA PRO A 37 -7.02 3.12 -16.86
C PRO A 37 -8.40 3.69 -17.19
N LYS A 38 -9.46 2.92 -16.91
CA LYS A 38 -10.86 3.32 -17.12
C LYS A 38 -11.49 3.88 -15.87
N GLN A 39 -10.97 3.52 -14.70
CA GLN A 39 -11.54 3.97 -13.44
C GLN A 39 -10.89 5.29 -13.00
N PRO A 40 -11.67 6.25 -12.47
CA PRO A 40 -11.19 7.61 -12.25
C PRO A 40 -9.98 7.74 -11.32
N PHE A 41 -9.81 6.84 -10.34
CA PHE A 41 -8.69 6.91 -9.38
C PHE A 41 -7.51 6.03 -9.75
N THR A 42 -7.62 5.16 -10.76
CA THR A 42 -6.55 4.23 -11.14
C THR A 42 -5.29 4.98 -11.55
N LYS A 43 -5.43 6.09 -12.28
CA LYS A 43 -4.27 6.93 -12.68
C LYS A 43 -3.42 7.38 -11.49
N HIS A 44 -4.05 7.76 -10.38
CA HIS A 44 -3.36 8.20 -9.16
C HIS A 44 -2.68 7.03 -8.44
N ILE A 45 -3.31 5.85 -8.42
CA ILE A 45 -2.72 4.62 -7.88
C ILE A 45 -1.48 4.23 -8.69
N VAL A 46 -1.58 4.27 -10.03
CA VAL A 46 -0.47 3.97 -10.96
C VAL A 46 0.67 4.95 -10.78
N ALA A 47 0.40 6.25 -10.69
CA ALA A 47 1.42 7.26 -10.47
C ALA A 47 2.21 7.02 -9.16
N CYS A 48 1.49 6.75 -8.05
CA CYS A 48 2.14 6.40 -6.78
C CYS A 48 2.93 5.08 -6.87
N PHE A 49 2.42 4.09 -7.61
CA PHE A 49 3.09 2.83 -7.80
C PHE A 49 4.37 2.96 -8.63
N GLU A 50 4.37 3.75 -9.71
CA GLU A 50 5.56 3.98 -10.54
C GLU A 50 6.65 4.70 -9.75
N LEU A 51 6.31 5.67 -8.89
CA LEU A 51 7.26 6.28 -7.95
C LEU A 51 7.88 5.23 -6.99
N PHE A 52 7.05 4.34 -6.43
CA PHE A 52 7.55 3.25 -5.59
C PHE A 52 8.47 2.31 -6.36
N LYS A 53 8.06 1.91 -7.57
CA LYS A 53 8.78 0.99 -8.44
C LYS A 53 10.13 1.55 -8.87
N GLU A 54 10.18 2.81 -9.28
CA GLU A 54 11.42 3.50 -9.63
C GLU A 54 12.38 3.54 -8.44
N TYR A 55 11.86 3.85 -7.25
CA TYR A 55 12.69 3.87 -6.05
C TYR A 55 13.20 2.48 -5.67
N ALA A 56 12.33 1.46 -5.74
CA ALA A 56 12.69 0.08 -5.43
C ALA A 56 13.71 -0.51 -6.41
N THR A 57 13.70 -0.12 -7.67
CA THR A 57 14.70 -0.60 -8.64
C THR A 57 16.06 0.07 -8.47
N LYS A 58 16.13 1.26 -7.86
CA LYS A 58 17.36 2.04 -7.68
C LYS A 58 17.99 1.92 -6.29
N THR A 59 17.28 1.35 -5.32
CA THR A 59 17.70 1.33 -3.92
C THR A 59 18.01 -0.08 -3.45
N GLU A 60 19.12 -0.26 -2.74
CA GLU A 60 19.53 -1.55 -2.17
C GLU A 60 18.64 -1.98 -0.98
N VAL A 61 18.35 -1.04 -0.09
CA VAL A 61 17.51 -1.26 1.09
C VAL A 61 16.48 -0.16 1.24
N ILE A 62 15.21 -0.54 1.26
CA ILE A 62 14.09 0.31 1.63
C ILE A 62 13.77 0.09 3.09
N THR A 63 14.02 1.10 3.93
CA THR A 63 13.61 1.10 5.34
C THR A 63 12.09 1.25 5.44
N LEU A 64 11.41 0.22 5.95
CA LEU A 64 9.96 0.24 6.18
C LEU A 64 9.63 0.81 7.56
N ASN A 65 10.45 0.54 8.57
CA ASN A 65 10.46 1.20 9.88
C ASN A 65 11.85 0.99 10.51
N GLU A 66 12.02 1.27 11.80
CA GLU A 66 13.32 1.19 12.48
C GLU A 66 13.99 -0.19 12.42
N THR A 67 13.20 -1.27 12.32
CA THR A 67 13.68 -2.66 12.42
C THR A 67 13.19 -3.57 11.30
N SER A 68 12.52 -3.01 10.30
CA SER A 68 11.93 -3.75 9.18
C SER A 68 12.37 -3.13 7.86
N PHE A 69 12.81 -3.98 6.94
CA PHE A 69 13.44 -3.57 5.70
C PHE A 69 12.88 -4.38 4.53
N TYR A 70 12.83 -3.75 3.36
CA TYR A 70 12.63 -4.43 2.09
C TYR A 70 13.92 -4.34 1.27
N LEU A 71 14.42 -5.48 0.80
CA LEU A 71 15.62 -5.63 -0.02
C LEU A 71 15.20 -6.03 -1.44
N PRO A 72 15.05 -5.08 -2.37
CA PRO A 72 14.45 -5.34 -3.67
C PRO A 72 15.25 -6.29 -4.55
N GLN A 73 16.59 -6.17 -4.55
CA GLN A 73 17.48 -6.99 -5.39
C GLN A 73 17.45 -8.45 -4.94
N GLN A 74 17.55 -8.68 -3.62
CA GLN A 74 17.49 -10.00 -3.01
C GLN A 74 16.07 -10.56 -2.98
N LYS A 75 15.05 -9.70 -3.17
CA LYS A 75 13.61 -10.03 -3.09
C LYS A 75 13.24 -10.57 -1.72
N LEU A 76 13.71 -9.91 -0.67
CA LEU A 76 13.50 -10.31 0.72
C LEU A 76 12.94 -9.15 1.54
N PHE A 77 12.19 -9.48 2.58
CA PHE A 77 12.01 -8.62 3.73
C PHE A 77 12.98 -9.07 4.83
N GLY A 78 13.65 -8.10 5.46
CA GLY A 78 14.51 -8.33 6.60
C GLY A 78 13.89 -7.73 7.86
N PHE A 79 13.82 -8.53 8.92
CA PHE A 79 13.30 -8.10 10.22
C PHE A 79 14.37 -8.30 11.28
N VAL A 80 14.78 -7.23 11.95
CA VAL A 80 15.81 -7.31 12.99
C VAL A 80 15.23 -7.13 14.38
N TYR A 81 15.72 -7.92 15.33
CA TYR A 81 15.26 -7.92 16.70
C TYR A 81 16.44 -7.82 17.66
N LEU A 82 16.34 -6.95 18.65
CA LEU A 82 17.40 -6.80 19.65
C LEU A 82 17.45 -8.04 20.55
N ASN A 83 18.64 -8.58 20.75
CA ASN A 83 18.93 -9.66 21.67
C ASN A 83 19.44 -9.09 23.01
N ASN A 84 18.58 -9.12 24.02
CA ASN A 84 18.87 -8.70 25.38
C ASN A 84 19.60 -9.78 26.22
N HIS A 85 20.47 -10.56 25.58
CA HIS A 85 21.52 -11.38 26.21
C HIS A 85 21.09 -12.75 26.74
N ASN A 86 19.79 -13.02 26.86
CA ASN A 86 19.32 -14.28 27.43
C ASN A 86 18.96 -15.37 26.43
N GLY A 87 18.93 -15.09 25.12
CA GLY A 87 19.06 -16.05 23.99
C GLY A 87 18.14 -17.28 23.91
N TYR A 88 17.36 -17.57 24.95
CA TYR A 88 16.58 -18.78 25.18
C TYR A 88 15.09 -18.54 24.96
N TYR A 89 14.61 -17.32 25.22
CA TYR A 89 13.20 -16.96 25.15
C TYR A 89 13.00 -15.89 24.07
N GLY A 90 12.16 -16.23 23.09
CA GLY A 90 12.18 -15.68 21.74
C GLY A 90 11.73 -14.22 21.63
N TYR A 91 12.10 -13.58 20.53
CA TYR A 91 11.47 -12.35 20.09
C TYR A 91 10.03 -12.64 19.65
N ILE A 92 9.08 -11.76 19.95
CA ILE A 92 7.73 -11.80 19.38
C ILE A 92 7.79 -11.05 18.04
N PRO A 93 7.47 -11.70 16.90
CA PRO A 93 7.41 -11.05 15.60
C PRO A 93 6.58 -9.77 15.61
N SER A 94 7.04 -8.73 14.93
CA SER A 94 6.22 -7.51 14.79
C SER A 94 4.99 -7.77 13.91
N PRO A 95 3.91 -6.96 14.01
CA PRO A 95 2.76 -7.10 13.13
C PRO A 95 3.11 -7.04 11.63
N LEU A 96 4.09 -6.21 11.25
CA LEU A 96 4.60 -6.17 9.87
C LEU A 96 5.30 -7.46 9.47
N HIS A 97 6.08 -8.05 10.38
CA HIS A 97 6.73 -9.33 10.13
C HIS A 97 5.67 -10.41 9.86
N VAL A 98 4.67 -10.55 10.73
CA VAL A 98 3.63 -11.56 10.55
C VAL A 98 2.81 -11.31 9.28
N LEU A 99 2.55 -10.04 8.92
CA LEU A 99 1.94 -9.71 7.64
C LEU A 99 2.79 -10.20 6.46
N CYS A 100 4.09 -9.89 6.43
CA CYS A 100 4.97 -10.32 5.35
C CYS A 100 5.11 -11.84 5.28
N ALA A 101 5.24 -12.51 6.42
CA ALA A 101 5.28 -13.97 6.50
C ALA A 101 3.97 -14.60 5.98
N HIS A 102 2.83 -14.05 6.37
CA HIS A 102 1.54 -14.46 5.83
C HIS A 102 1.44 -14.27 4.30
N LEU A 103 2.04 -13.21 3.75
CA LEU A 103 2.06 -12.96 2.30
C LEU A 103 2.98 -13.91 1.54
N ALA A 104 4.09 -14.33 2.17
CA ALA A 104 4.96 -15.36 1.64
C ALA A 104 4.26 -16.74 1.67
N GLY A 105 3.35 -16.96 2.62
CA GLY A 105 2.68 -18.25 2.79
C GLY A 105 3.69 -19.35 3.11
N ASP A 106 3.54 -20.51 2.48
CA ASP A 106 4.43 -21.66 2.68
C ASP A 106 5.89 -21.34 2.32
N ALA A 107 6.11 -20.41 1.37
CA ALA A 107 7.45 -19.98 0.97
C ALA A 107 8.27 -19.42 2.15
N TYR A 108 7.62 -18.90 3.20
CA TYR A 108 8.33 -18.41 4.39
C TYR A 108 9.19 -19.49 5.06
N HIS A 109 8.69 -20.73 5.15
CA HIS A 109 9.40 -21.84 5.77
C HIS A 109 10.18 -22.70 4.75
N ASP A 110 9.73 -22.72 3.50
CA ASP A 110 10.28 -23.58 2.47
C ASP A 110 11.50 -22.98 1.75
N THR A 111 11.56 -21.64 1.64
CA THR A 111 12.64 -20.98 0.91
C THR A 111 13.97 -21.16 1.63
N LYS A 112 14.99 -21.60 0.87
CA LYS A 112 16.35 -21.71 1.38
C LYS A 112 17.22 -20.58 0.81
N PHE A 113 18.04 -19.99 1.67
CA PHE A 113 18.98 -18.92 1.36
C PHE A 113 20.40 -19.46 1.35
N SER A 114 21.15 -19.08 0.31
CA SER A 114 22.57 -19.41 0.19
C SER A 114 23.43 -18.53 1.09
N GLN A 115 24.69 -18.94 1.28
CA GLN A 115 25.66 -18.15 2.06
C GLN A 115 25.81 -16.74 1.49
N GLU A 116 25.98 -16.64 0.16
CA GLU A 116 26.13 -15.38 -0.56
C GLU A 116 24.90 -14.47 -0.36
N GLN A 117 23.69 -15.03 -0.42
CA GLN A 117 22.47 -14.25 -0.19
C GLN A 117 22.43 -13.67 1.22
N VAL A 118 22.79 -14.45 2.23
CA VAL A 118 22.80 -14.01 3.63
C VAL A 118 23.88 -12.95 3.88
N GLU A 119 25.09 -13.15 3.38
CA GLU A 119 26.20 -12.21 3.52
C GLU A 119 25.89 -10.88 2.82
N ASN A 120 25.35 -10.92 1.60
CA ASN A 120 24.87 -9.73 0.91
C ASN A 120 23.81 -8.98 1.74
N VAL A 121 22.85 -9.69 2.34
CA VAL A 121 21.84 -9.05 3.20
C VAL A 121 22.49 -8.42 4.43
N PHE A 122 23.47 -9.07 5.06
CA PHE A 122 24.20 -8.48 6.19
C PHE A 122 24.91 -7.19 5.78
N GLU A 123 25.64 -7.18 4.67
CA GLU A 123 26.31 -5.99 4.15
C GLU A 123 25.32 -4.85 3.87
N SER A 124 24.22 -5.14 3.17
CA SER A 124 23.19 -4.14 2.82
C SER A 124 22.50 -3.57 4.07
N LEU A 125 22.16 -4.42 5.04
CA LEU A 125 21.38 -4.03 6.22
C LEU A 125 22.23 -3.39 7.31
N TYR A 126 23.49 -3.79 7.48
CA TYR A 126 24.31 -3.38 8.61
C TYR A 126 24.38 -1.85 8.80
N PRO A 127 24.59 -1.03 7.74
CA PRO A 127 24.58 0.43 7.86
C PRO A 127 23.23 1.04 8.24
N LYS A 128 22.14 0.27 8.12
CA LYS A 128 20.76 0.68 8.41
C LYS A 128 20.28 0.22 9.79
N LEU A 129 21.07 -0.58 10.51
CA LEU A 129 20.71 -1.04 11.84
C LEU A 129 20.64 0.13 12.83
N PRO A 130 19.72 0.09 13.81
CA PRO A 130 19.70 1.07 14.89
C PRO A 130 21.05 1.14 15.61
N VAL A 131 21.46 2.35 15.98
CA VAL A 131 22.73 2.59 16.68
C VAL A 131 22.44 2.82 18.16
N LEU A 132 22.82 1.86 19.00
CA LEU A 132 22.75 2.03 20.45
C LEU A 132 24.04 2.64 21.00
N ARG A 133 23.88 3.36 22.11
CA ARG A 133 24.98 4.01 22.82
C ARG A 133 25.02 3.54 24.27
N ASP A 134 26.22 3.47 24.82
CA ASP A 134 26.42 3.15 26.23
C ASP A 134 26.07 4.35 27.14
N GLN A 135 26.27 4.18 28.44
CA GLN A 135 26.03 5.24 29.44
C GLN A 135 26.90 6.49 29.23
N GLN A 136 28.04 6.34 28.53
CA GLN A 136 28.98 7.43 28.21
C GLN A 136 28.73 8.02 26.81
N GLN A 137 27.59 7.68 26.18
CA GLN A 137 27.22 8.09 24.82
C GLN A 137 28.15 7.54 23.71
N GLN A 138 29.00 6.57 24.01
CA GLN A 138 29.84 5.93 23.00
C GLN A 138 29.02 4.94 22.18
N LYS A 139 29.28 4.89 20.87
CA LYS A 139 28.61 3.97 19.96
C LYS A 139 28.98 2.54 20.32
N ILE A 140 27.98 1.69 20.53
CA ILE A 140 28.17 0.26 20.67
C ILE A 140 28.18 -0.36 19.28
N THR A 141 29.16 -1.22 18.99
CA THR A 141 29.25 -1.93 17.71
C THR A 141 28.04 -2.85 17.52
N ASN A 142 27.43 -2.83 16.34
CA ASN A 142 26.35 -3.75 15.99
C ASN A 142 26.94 -5.11 15.65
N GLY A 143 26.27 -6.18 16.06
CA GLY A 143 26.53 -7.53 15.61
C GLY A 143 25.22 -8.14 15.15
N ILE A 144 25.17 -8.70 13.94
CA ILE A 144 23.96 -9.31 13.37
C ILE A 144 24.17 -10.80 13.14
N ARG A 145 23.13 -11.62 13.34
CA ARG A 145 23.15 -13.03 12.95
C ARG A 145 21.75 -13.53 12.59
N ILE A 146 21.68 -14.62 11.83
CA ILE A 146 20.42 -15.32 11.59
C ILE A 146 19.87 -15.89 12.91
N TRP A 147 18.56 -15.78 13.08
CA TRP A 147 17.88 -16.30 14.26
C TRP A 147 17.94 -17.84 14.37
N ARG A 148 18.17 -18.34 15.60
CA ARG A 148 18.40 -19.75 15.95
C ARG A 148 17.30 -20.71 15.47
N ASN A 149 16.05 -20.27 15.44
CA ASN A 149 14.90 -21.12 15.08
C ASN A 149 14.59 -21.11 13.58
N ASN A 150 15.43 -20.46 12.78
CA ASN A 150 15.30 -20.43 11.34
C ASN A 150 16.58 -20.91 10.65
N LEU A 151 17.49 -21.65 11.32
CA LEU A 151 18.67 -22.21 10.64
C LEU A 151 18.31 -23.17 9.49
N ASP A 152 17.10 -23.72 9.52
CA ASP A 152 16.57 -24.56 8.46
C ASP A 152 16.33 -23.77 7.17
N ILE A 153 16.23 -22.43 7.19
CA ILE A 153 16.16 -21.61 5.96
C ILE A 153 17.51 -21.51 5.26
N LEU A 154 18.60 -21.97 5.87
CA LEU A 154 19.91 -21.92 5.24
C LEU A 154 20.11 -23.18 4.40
N ASP A 155 20.50 -23.02 3.14
CA ASP A 155 20.83 -24.16 2.28
C ASP A 155 22.19 -24.78 2.63
N SER A 156 22.54 -25.88 1.95
CA SER A 156 23.79 -26.61 2.19
C SER A 156 25.06 -25.84 1.84
N SER A 157 24.99 -24.70 1.15
CA SER A 157 26.15 -23.84 0.87
C SER A 157 26.61 -23.07 2.12
N CYS A 158 25.71 -22.84 3.08
CA CYS A 158 26.03 -22.10 4.30
C CYS A 158 26.97 -22.89 5.20
N ASN A 159 28.17 -22.34 5.39
CA ASN A 159 29.18 -22.91 6.28
C ASN A 159 28.75 -22.90 7.77
N SER A 160 29.58 -23.52 8.61
CA SER A 160 29.33 -23.63 10.05
C SER A 160 29.30 -22.28 10.77
N TYR A 161 29.89 -21.21 10.22
CA TYR A 161 29.91 -19.89 10.83
C TYR A 161 28.59 -19.14 10.67
N VAL A 162 27.97 -19.17 9.48
CA VAL A 162 26.62 -18.59 9.28
C VAL A 162 25.58 -19.30 10.17
N ARG A 163 25.80 -20.60 10.40
CA ARG A 163 24.98 -21.44 11.27
C ARG A 163 25.35 -21.33 12.75
N ASP A 164 26.46 -20.67 13.09
CA ASP A 164 26.94 -20.54 14.46
C ASP A 164 26.04 -19.58 15.23
N THR A 165 25.47 -20.11 16.30
CA THR A 165 24.48 -19.39 17.09
C THR A 165 25.09 -18.54 18.20
N ASN A 166 26.41 -18.58 18.33
CA ASN A 166 27.17 -17.79 19.29
C ASN A 166 27.94 -16.65 18.60
N ARG A 167 28.23 -16.73 17.30
CA ARG A 167 28.94 -15.69 16.55
C ARG A 167 27.99 -14.65 15.95
N TYR A 168 28.50 -13.44 15.81
CA TYR A 168 27.82 -12.33 15.16
C TYR A 168 28.69 -11.80 14.04
N TYR A 169 28.04 -11.47 12.94
CA TYR A 169 28.62 -10.75 11.83
C TYR A 169 28.65 -9.26 12.15
N TYR A 170 29.75 -8.61 11.83
CA TYR A 170 29.91 -7.18 11.94
C TYR A 170 30.69 -6.64 10.75
N LEU A 171 30.44 -5.37 10.41
CA LEU A 171 31.18 -4.69 9.36
C LEU A 171 32.39 -3.98 9.98
N ARG A 172 33.58 -4.31 9.48
CA ARG A 172 34.84 -3.64 9.85
C ARG A 172 34.93 -2.24 9.22
N ASP A 173 35.90 -1.45 9.67
CA ASP A 173 36.14 -0.08 9.16
C ASP A 173 36.51 -0.05 7.67
N ASP A 174 37.04 -1.15 7.12
CA ASP A 174 37.35 -1.33 5.70
C ASP A 174 36.14 -1.84 4.88
N ASN A 175 34.94 -1.84 5.46
CA ASN A 175 33.71 -2.40 4.90
C ASN A 175 33.78 -3.91 4.57
N VAL A 176 34.70 -4.64 5.19
CA VAL A 176 34.75 -6.09 5.07
C VAL A 176 33.87 -6.73 6.14
N LEU A 177 32.94 -7.58 5.71
CA LEU A 177 32.13 -8.38 6.61
C LEU A 177 33.01 -9.41 7.33
N ASN A 178 32.94 -9.45 8.65
CA ASN A 178 33.69 -10.39 9.48
C ASN A 178 32.79 -10.98 10.57
N GLN A 179 33.22 -12.08 11.20
CA GLN A 179 32.49 -12.69 12.30
C GLN A 179 33.37 -13.03 13.51
N ASP A 180 32.86 -12.75 14.70
CA ASP A 180 33.48 -13.17 15.95
C ASP A 180 32.44 -13.38 17.06
N TYR A 181 32.93 -13.78 18.23
CA TYR A 181 32.17 -13.75 19.47
C TYR A 181 32.60 -12.52 20.26
N ASN A 182 31.74 -11.51 20.32
CA ASN A 182 31.94 -10.35 21.16
C ASN A 182 30.70 -10.10 22.03
N PRO A 183 30.80 -10.27 23.36
CA PRO A 183 29.67 -10.06 24.26
C PRO A 183 29.23 -8.59 24.33
N ASN A 184 30.08 -7.65 23.91
CA ASN A 184 29.83 -6.21 23.99
C ASN A 184 29.07 -5.66 22.77
N TYR A 185 28.71 -6.49 21.79
CA TYR A 185 27.91 -6.02 20.67
C TYR A 185 26.48 -5.67 21.08
N THR A 186 25.92 -4.69 20.38
CA THR A 186 24.47 -4.62 20.19
C THR A 186 24.09 -5.80 19.30
N ARG A 187 23.54 -6.84 19.93
CA ARG A 187 23.25 -8.10 19.26
C ARG A 187 21.89 -8.05 18.59
N TRP A 188 21.86 -8.16 17.28
CA TRP A 188 20.67 -8.21 16.44
C TRP A 188 20.43 -9.62 15.90
N PHE A 189 19.20 -10.08 15.97
CA PHE A 189 18.73 -11.26 15.25
C PHE A 189 18.04 -10.84 13.98
N LEU A 190 18.41 -11.44 12.87
CA LEU A 190 17.78 -11.24 11.59
C LEU A 190 16.86 -12.42 11.29
N ASP A 191 15.64 -12.10 10.89
CA ASP A 191 14.75 -13.02 10.20
C ASP A 191 14.51 -12.56 8.77
N LEU A 192 14.44 -13.53 7.85
CA LEU A 192 14.33 -13.30 6.41
C LEU A 192 13.03 -13.88 5.90
N VAL A 193 12.23 -13.05 5.25
CA VAL A 193 10.98 -13.45 4.63
C VAL A 193 11.07 -13.24 3.12
N PRO A 194 10.81 -14.26 2.28
CA PRO A 194 10.74 -14.06 0.84
C PRO A 194 9.68 -13.03 0.46
N ALA A 195 10.05 -12.07 -0.37
CA ALA A 195 9.12 -11.07 -0.89
C ALA A 195 8.48 -11.54 -2.21
N PRO A 196 7.22 -11.14 -2.51
CA PRO A 196 6.63 -11.38 -3.81
C PRO A 196 7.48 -10.80 -4.95
N LYS A 197 7.63 -11.54 -6.05
CA LYS A 197 8.35 -11.07 -7.25
C LYS A 197 7.74 -9.79 -7.85
N ALA A 198 6.42 -9.62 -7.72
CA ALA A 198 5.71 -8.47 -8.25
C ALA A 198 5.72 -7.31 -7.23
N LEU A 199 6.44 -6.23 -7.55
CA LEU A 199 6.45 -4.98 -6.78
C LEU A 199 5.03 -4.44 -6.52
N GLN A 200 4.11 -4.67 -7.45
CA GLN A 200 2.71 -4.28 -7.32
C GLN A 200 2.03 -4.93 -6.11
N LYS A 201 2.32 -6.20 -5.83
CA LYS A 201 1.78 -6.93 -4.66
C LYS A 201 2.31 -6.34 -3.36
N ILE A 202 3.59 -5.93 -3.35
CA ILE A 202 4.25 -5.27 -2.22
C ILE A 202 3.62 -3.90 -1.97
N PHE A 203 3.56 -3.05 -2.99
CA PHE A 203 2.96 -1.72 -2.94
C PHE A 203 1.51 -1.76 -2.44
N LYS A 204 0.68 -2.63 -3.03
CA LYS A 204 -0.72 -2.82 -2.60
C LYS A 204 -0.82 -3.12 -1.12
N ARG A 205 0.09 -3.93 -0.57
CA ARG A 205 0.01 -4.35 0.83
C ARG A 205 0.45 -3.29 1.81
N PHE A 206 1.48 -2.52 1.50
CA PHE A 206 1.89 -1.37 2.31
C PHE A 206 0.93 -0.18 2.20
N TYR A 207 0.19 -0.09 1.10
CA TYR A 207 -0.83 0.94 0.96
C TYR A 207 -2.08 0.63 1.81
N ARG A 208 -2.57 -0.61 1.78
CA ARG A 208 -3.85 -1.04 2.40
C ARG A 208 -3.73 -1.56 3.85
N THR A 209 -2.65 -1.24 4.57
CA THR A 209 -2.30 -1.86 5.86
C THR A 209 -3.09 -1.30 7.05
N PRO A 210 -4.39 -1.60 7.18
CA PRO A 210 -4.83 -1.85 8.56
C PRO A 210 -5.40 -3.23 8.82
N LYS A 211 -5.79 -4.04 7.82
CA LYS A 211 -6.77 -5.10 8.11
C LYS A 211 -6.70 -6.36 7.23
N THR A 212 -5.51 -6.81 6.85
CA THR A 212 -5.34 -8.17 6.29
C THR A 212 -5.64 -9.20 7.38
N GLN A 213 -6.38 -10.27 7.06
CA GLN A 213 -6.50 -11.40 7.99
C GLN A 213 -5.13 -12.06 8.11
N ILE A 214 -4.56 -12.05 9.31
CA ILE A 214 -3.27 -12.66 9.58
C ILE A 214 -3.52 -14.12 9.92
N GLY A 215 -2.94 -15.03 9.15
CA GLY A 215 -2.95 -16.45 9.47
C GLY A 215 -1.78 -16.79 10.38
N ILE A 216 -2.07 -17.28 11.58
CA ILE A 216 -1.05 -17.68 12.57
C ILE A 216 -0.19 -18.87 12.15
N LYS A 217 -0.55 -19.59 11.08
CA LYS A 217 0.24 -20.71 10.56
C LYS A 217 1.66 -20.31 10.18
N CYS A 218 1.87 -19.07 9.72
CA CYS A 218 3.21 -18.55 9.44
C CYS A 218 4.07 -18.35 10.70
N LEU A 219 3.49 -18.51 11.89
CA LEU A 219 4.20 -18.50 13.17
C LEU A 219 4.50 -19.92 13.66
N GLU A 220 4.11 -20.97 12.93
CA GLU A 220 4.46 -22.34 13.26
C GLU A 220 5.99 -22.50 13.23
N GLY A 221 6.52 -23.32 14.15
CA GLY A 221 7.96 -23.46 14.37
C GLY A 221 8.61 -22.31 15.14
N GLN A 222 7.92 -21.18 15.37
CA GLN A 222 8.48 -20.09 16.17
C GLN A 222 8.50 -20.46 17.66
N ASN A 223 9.68 -20.43 18.27
CA ASN A 223 9.89 -20.88 19.65
C ASN A 223 9.01 -20.14 20.67
N TRP A 224 8.79 -18.83 20.50
CA TRP A 224 7.94 -18.05 21.41
C TRP A 224 6.49 -18.60 21.46
N LEU A 225 5.95 -19.05 20.32
CA LEU A 225 4.60 -19.61 20.22
C LEU A 225 4.55 -20.98 20.88
N ASN A 226 5.59 -21.80 20.71
CA ASN A 226 5.70 -23.10 21.35
C ASN A 226 5.80 -22.98 22.88
N ILE A 227 6.60 -22.02 23.38
CA ILE A 227 6.69 -21.71 24.81
C ILE A 227 5.32 -21.29 25.34
N LEU A 228 4.67 -20.32 24.69
CA LEU A 228 3.35 -19.83 25.09
C LEU A 228 2.31 -20.97 25.14
N ARG A 229 2.29 -21.86 24.14
CA ARG A 229 1.40 -23.03 24.11
C ARG A 229 1.67 -24.00 25.27
N ASN A 230 2.93 -24.31 25.53
CA ASN A 230 3.31 -25.24 26.60
C ASN A 230 2.93 -24.67 27.97
N ASP A 231 3.20 -23.38 28.18
CA ASP A 231 2.89 -22.69 29.43
C ASP A 231 1.36 -22.61 29.67
N MET A 232 0.58 -22.28 28.64
CA MET A 232 -0.88 -22.27 28.72
C MET A 232 -1.47 -23.65 29.05
N ARG A 233 -0.83 -24.74 28.58
CA ARG A 233 -1.24 -26.12 28.89
C ARG A 233 -0.92 -26.54 30.33
N ASN A 234 0.17 -26.03 30.91
CA ASN A 234 0.70 -26.46 32.21
C ASN A 234 0.13 -25.68 33.40
N ASN A 235 -1.13 -25.24 33.31
CA ASN A 235 -1.86 -24.43 34.29
C ASN A 235 -1.28 -23.04 34.55
N TYR A 236 -1.76 -22.14 33.71
CA TYR A 236 -1.86 -20.70 33.93
C TYR A 236 -2.33 -20.35 35.35
N THR A 237 -1.57 -19.51 36.06
CA THR A 237 -2.15 -18.69 37.13
C THR A 237 -3.16 -17.76 36.48
N SER A 238 -4.41 -17.69 36.96
CA SER A 238 -5.55 -16.96 36.37
C SER A 238 -5.34 -15.46 36.07
N ASN A 239 -4.14 -14.91 36.29
CA ASN A 239 -3.79 -13.51 36.11
C ASN A 239 -2.63 -13.34 35.10
N ALA A 240 -2.87 -12.61 34.01
CA ALA A 240 -1.87 -12.27 32.99
C ALA A 240 -0.69 -11.45 33.53
N GLN A 241 -0.94 -10.62 34.54
CA GLN A 241 0.11 -9.82 35.18
C GLN A 241 1.08 -10.71 35.97
N ASP A 242 0.57 -11.75 36.64
CA ASP A 242 1.37 -12.71 37.39
C ASP A 242 2.21 -13.59 36.43
N TYR A 243 1.63 -13.99 35.30
CA TYR A 243 2.34 -14.72 34.24
C TYR A 243 3.51 -13.92 33.65
N LEU A 244 3.28 -12.64 33.31
CA LEU A 244 4.31 -11.71 32.83
C LEU A 244 5.42 -11.45 33.86
N GLN A 245 5.12 -11.56 35.16
CA GLN A 245 6.08 -11.37 36.24
C GLN A 245 6.89 -12.64 36.58
N ARG A 246 6.28 -13.83 36.51
CA ARG A 246 6.87 -15.09 37.02
C ARG A 246 7.73 -15.86 36.02
N TYR A 247 7.32 -15.94 34.76
CA TYR A 247 7.92 -16.85 33.78
C TYR A 247 8.56 -16.11 32.60
N THR A 248 9.36 -16.85 31.82
CA THR A 248 9.84 -16.71 30.41
C THR A 248 9.73 -15.36 29.66
N PHE A 249 8.73 -14.53 29.95
CA PHE A 249 8.44 -13.22 29.39
C PHE A 249 8.79 -12.01 30.27
N SER A 250 9.17 -12.22 31.54
CA SER A 250 9.75 -11.14 32.38
C SER A 250 10.99 -10.52 31.73
N GLN A 251 11.63 -11.29 30.82
CA GLN A 251 12.77 -10.92 30.01
C GLN A 251 12.40 -10.34 28.62
N LEU A 252 11.12 -10.02 28.36
CA LEU A 252 10.77 -9.28 27.14
C LEU A 252 11.52 -7.95 27.10
N ALA A 253 12.11 -7.63 25.95
CA ALA A 253 13.03 -6.51 25.79
C ALA A 253 12.32 -5.15 25.84
N THR A 254 11.03 -5.10 25.49
CA THR A 254 10.28 -3.84 25.33
C THR A 254 8.92 -3.89 26.04
N GLN A 255 8.43 -2.71 26.46
CA GLN A 255 7.08 -2.57 27.03
C GLN A 255 6.00 -2.91 25.98
N GLU A 256 6.22 -2.57 24.72
CA GLU A 256 5.33 -2.91 23.60
C GLU A 256 5.08 -4.42 23.50
N GLN A 257 6.15 -5.23 23.61
CA GLN A 257 6.00 -6.69 23.61
C GLN A 257 5.23 -7.20 24.83
N LYS A 258 5.41 -6.58 26.00
CA LYS A 258 4.68 -6.94 27.22
C LYS A 258 3.20 -6.60 27.08
N ASP A 259 2.88 -5.42 26.57
CA ASP A 259 1.51 -4.97 26.33
C ASP A 259 0.82 -5.86 25.29
N PHE A 260 1.53 -6.21 24.22
CA PHE A 260 1.04 -7.12 23.19
C PHE A 260 0.72 -8.51 23.75
N LEU A 261 1.62 -9.08 24.55
CA LEU A 261 1.39 -10.37 25.20
C LEU A 261 0.25 -10.28 26.24
N ALA A 262 0.20 -9.21 27.04
CA ALA A 262 -0.90 -8.96 27.96
C ALA A 262 -2.24 -8.97 27.23
N LYS A 263 -2.30 -8.38 26.02
CA LYS A 263 -3.51 -8.36 25.20
C LYS A 263 -3.94 -9.75 24.75
N ILE A 264 -2.99 -10.58 24.27
CA ILE A 264 -3.28 -11.96 23.89
C ILE A 264 -3.88 -12.72 25.08
N LEU A 265 -3.27 -12.57 26.25
CA LEU A 265 -3.66 -13.25 27.47
C LEU A 265 -5.02 -12.78 28.01
N GLU A 266 -5.30 -11.47 27.96
CA GLU A 266 -6.61 -10.88 28.27
C GLU A 266 -7.72 -11.52 27.41
N VAL A 267 -7.49 -11.60 26.09
CA VAL A 267 -8.46 -12.17 25.15
C VAL A 267 -8.65 -13.68 25.38
N CYS A 268 -7.58 -14.41 25.71
CA CYS A 268 -7.68 -15.83 26.10
C CYS A 268 -8.50 -16.02 27.37
N ASN A 269 -8.27 -15.18 28.39
CA ASN A 269 -9.01 -15.21 29.66
C ASN A 269 -10.51 -14.90 29.48
N ALA A 270 -10.87 -14.16 28.43
CA ALA A 270 -12.26 -13.92 28.03
C ALA A 270 -12.91 -15.13 27.31
N GLY A 271 -12.20 -16.25 27.15
CA GLY A 271 -12.71 -17.50 26.61
C GLY A 271 -12.43 -17.75 25.12
N LEU A 272 -11.66 -16.88 24.45
CA LEU A 272 -11.23 -17.13 23.06
C LEU A 272 -10.06 -18.14 23.02
N PRO A 273 -10.02 -19.05 22.02
CA PRO A 273 -8.85 -19.89 21.78
C PRO A 273 -7.59 -19.07 21.54
N LEU A 274 -6.43 -19.56 22.00
CA LEU A 274 -5.13 -18.87 21.89
C LEU A 274 -4.84 -18.38 20.48
N GLU A 275 -5.08 -19.24 19.48
CA GLU A 275 -4.91 -18.93 18.08
C GLU A 275 -5.74 -17.71 17.64
N LYS A 276 -7.01 -17.64 18.08
CA LYS A 276 -7.90 -16.52 17.77
C LYS A 276 -7.50 -15.24 18.50
N ALA A 277 -7.04 -15.37 19.75
CA ALA A 277 -6.52 -14.23 20.51
C ALA A 277 -5.29 -13.61 19.83
N ILE A 278 -4.36 -14.44 19.35
CA ILE A 278 -3.17 -13.99 18.61
C ILE A 278 -3.57 -13.31 17.29
N GLU A 279 -4.46 -13.93 16.50
CA GLU A 279 -4.98 -13.34 15.25
C GLU A 279 -5.58 -11.94 15.50
N GLN A 280 -6.39 -11.81 16.56
CA GLN A 280 -7.03 -10.56 16.93
C GLN A 280 -6.00 -9.51 17.38
N ALA A 281 -5.08 -9.87 18.27
CA ALA A 281 -4.07 -8.96 18.78
C ALA A 281 -3.19 -8.41 17.63
N TYR A 282 -2.73 -9.26 16.72
CA TYR A 282 -1.97 -8.80 15.56
C TYR A 282 -2.80 -7.95 14.61
N LYS A 283 -4.08 -8.28 14.39
CA LYS A 283 -4.97 -7.47 13.55
C LYS A 283 -5.16 -6.05 14.12
N GLU A 284 -5.34 -5.94 15.44
CA GLU A 284 -5.44 -4.66 16.14
C GLU A 284 -4.12 -3.88 16.03
N ALA A 285 -2.98 -4.52 16.35
CA ALA A 285 -1.67 -3.90 16.30
C ALA A 285 -1.23 -3.50 14.88
N LEU A 286 -1.64 -4.25 13.85
CA LEU A 286 -1.36 -3.90 12.46
C LEU A 286 -2.07 -2.59 12.05
N SER A 287 -3.21 -2.26 12.66
CA SER A 287 -3.95 -1.04 12.32
C SER A 287 -3.25 0.26 12.74
N THR A 288 -2.33 0.16 13.70
CA THR A 288 -1.58 1.30 14.26
C THR A 288 -0.15 1.38 13.72
N ILE A 289 0.28 0.42 12.91
CA ILE A 289 1.65 0.35 12.44
C ILE A 289 1.98 1.51 11.51
N LYS A 290 3.11 2.17 11.78
CA LYS A 290 3.64 3.21 10.91
C LYS A 290 4.68 2.59 9.99
N ILE A 291 4.38 2.62 8.70
CA ILE A 291 5.31 2.25 7.64
C ILE A 291 5.82 3.54 7.02
N ASN A 292 7.14 3.69 6.99
CA ASN A 292 7.83 4.75 6.28
C ASN A 292 7.48 4.65 4.80
N ARG A 293 6.72 5.64 4.33
CA ARG A 293 6.40 5.80 2.91
C ARG A 293 7.49 6.63 2.27
N LEU A 294 7.78 6.35 0.99
CA LEU A 294 8.74 7.13 0.24
C LEU A 294 8.34 8.61 0.23
N LYS A 295 9.27 9.50 0.57
CA LYS A 295 9.03 10.95 0.60
C LYS A 295 8.43 11.47 -0.73
N ALA A 296 8.98 11.02 -1.86
CA ALA A 296 8.47 11.36 -3.20
C ALA A 296 7.01 10.94 -3.43
N ILE A 297 6.55 9.83 -2.83
CA ILE A 297 5.13 9.43 -2.87
C ILE A 297 4.33 10.34 -1.95
N VAL A 298 4.79 10.56 -0.71
CA VAL A 298 4.06 11.36 0.29
C VAL A 298 3.82 12.79 -0.18
N GLU A 299 4.78 13.36 -0.92
CA GLU A 299 4.72 14.70 -1.47
C GLU A 299 4.02 14.78 -2.84
N SER A 300 3.62 13.64 -3.41
CA SER A 300 2.96 13.60 -4.72
C SER A 300 1.50 14.10 -4.64
N PRO A 301 1.05 14.91 -5.61
CA PRO A 301 -0.36 15.30 -5.72
C PRO A 301 -1.30 14.09 -5.87
N ASP A 302 -0.85 13.02 -6.54
CA ASP A 302 -1.64 11.80 -6.70
C ASP A 302 -1.91 11.13 -5.36
N TYR A 303 -0.89 11.10 -4.49
CA TYR A 303 -1.03 10.51 -3.16
C TYR A 303 -1.96 11.34 -2.27
N ALA A 304 -1.98 12.67 -2.41
CA ALA A 304 -2.94 13.52 -1.72
C ALA A 304 -4.40 13.18 -2.09
N VAL A 305 -4.67 12.88 -3.36
CA VAL A 305 -6.00 12.41 -3.80
C VAL A 305 -6.34 11.08 -3.15
N LEU A 306 -5.40 10.12 -3.10
CA LEU A 306 -5.67 8.81 -2.51
C LEU A 306 -5.82 8.86 -0.97
N GLN A 307 -5.28 9.88 -0.30
CA GLN A 307 -5.45 10.12 1.13
C GLN A 307 -6.86 10.60 1.51
N ALA A 308 -7.64 11.09 0.54
CA ALA A 308 -9.05 11.40 0.75
C ALA A 308 -9.86 10.18 1.24
N PHE A 309 -9.35 8.96 1.00
CA PHE A 309 -10.04 7.71 1.32
C PHE A 309 -9.33 6.91 2.41
N SER A 310 -10.12 6.12 3.16
CA SER A 310 -9.62 5.00 3.95
C SER A 310 -10.29 3.70 3.55
N TYR A 311 -9.61 2.57 3.76
CA TYR A 311 -10.22 1.27 3.56
C TYR A 311 -10.81 0.75 4.87
N ASP A 312 -12.11 0.49 4.90
CA ASP A 312 -12.74 -0.29 5.95
C ASP A 312 -12.77 -1.78 5.57
N SER A 313 -12.06 -2.60 6.33
CA SER A 313 -12.07 -4.05 6.13
C SER A 313 -13.30 -4.77 6.64
N GLN A 314 -14.02 -4.20 7.62
CA GLN A 314 -15.18 -4.88 8.15
C GLN A 314 -16.26 -4.89 7.07
N ALA A 315 -16.52 -3.72 6.48
CA ALA A 315 -17.40 -3.57 5.33
C ALA A 315 -16.74 -3.94 3.97
N GLN A 316 -15.43 -4.18 3.95
CA GLN A 316 -14.63 -4.42 2.72
C GLN A 316 -14.78 -3.34 1.64
N LYS A 317 -14.93 -2.08 2.05
CA LYS A 317 -15.13 -0.94 1.14
C LYS A 317 -14.20 0.22 1.48
N TYR A 318 -14.02 1.12 0.52
CA TYR A 318 -13.40 2.41 0.82
C TYR A 318 -14.43 3.34 1.42
N THR A 319 -13.98 4.22 2.31
CA THR A 319 -14.76 5.30 2.91
C THR A 319 -14.10 6.64 2.63
N LEU A 320 -14.89 7.65 2.32
CA LEU A 320 -14.39 9.00 2.12
C LEU A 320 -14.11 9.65 3.50
N LYS A 321 -13.00 10.37 3.62
CA LYS A 321 -12.55 11.02 4.85
C LYS A 321 -12.47 12.53 4.72
N ASP A 322 -11.87 12.98 3.62
CA ASP A 322 -11.70 14.41 3.33
C ASP A 322 -11.99 14.67 1.84
N PRO A 323 -13.20 15.13 1.52
CA PRO A 323 -13.62 15.42 0.15
C PRO A 323 -12.83 16.57 -0.46
N LYS A 324 -12.31 17.49 0.37
CA LYS A 324 -11.52 18.64 -0.11
C LYS A 324 -10.17 18.21 -0.66
N ALA A 325 -9.61 17.09 -0.18
CA ALA A 325 -8.37 16.53 -0.71
C ALA A 325 -8.50 16.09 -2.19
N LEU A 326 -9.72 15.86 -2.68
CA LEU A 326 -9.99 15.56 -4.08
C LEU A 326 -9.82 16.77 -5.01
N SER A 327 -9.76 18.00 -4.48
CA SER A 327 -9.52 19.21 -5.28
C SER A 327 -8.16 19.26 -5.99
N VAL A 328 -7.22 18.42 -5.55
CA VAL A 328 -5.89 18.26 -6.15
C VAL A 328 -5.93 17.41 -7.42
N ARG A 329 -7.08 16.79 -7.75
CA ARG A 329 -7.25 16.12 -9.05
C ARG A 329 -6.95 17.12 -10.16
N GLY A 330 -5.77 16.95 -10.77
CA GLY A 330 -5.50 17.44 -12.11
C GLY A 330 -6.60 16.90 -13.01
N ASP A 331 -7.48 17.82 -13.34
CA ASP A 331 -8.86 17.62 -13.65
C ASP A 331 -8.98 16.65 -14.82
N GLY A 332 -9.56 15.47 -14.58
CA GLY A 332 -9.64 14.36 -15.53
C GLY A 332 -10.63 14.61 -16.67
N PHE A 333 -10.52 15.76 -17.32
CA PHE A 333 -11.35 16.12 -18.47
C PHE A 333 -10.81 15.50 -19.77
N GLU A 334 -9.72 14.74 -19.77
CA GLU A 334 -9.22 14.11 -21.00
C GLU A 334 -10.30 13.26 -21.69
N GLU A 335 -11.05 12.46 -20.93
CA GLU A 335 -12.17 11.67 -21.47
C GLU A 335 -13.28 12.56 -22.02
N LEU A 336 -13.59 13.67 -21.33
CA LEU A 336 -14.59 14.64 -21.76
C LEU A 336 -14.16 15.39 -23.03
N LEU A 337 -12.86 15.69 -23.16
CA LEU A 337 -12.28 16.28 -24.37
C LEU A 337 -12.27 15.30 -25.56
N GLN A 338 -12.30 14.00 -25.27
CA GLN A 338 -12.37 12.91 -26.27
C GLN A 338 -13.80 12.38 -26.46
N ALA A 339 -14.80 12.90 -25.75
CA ALA A 339 -16.12 12.27 -25.66
C ALA A 339 -16.76 12.05 -27.03
N ASP A 340 -16.70 13.06 -27.91
CA ASP A 340 -17.26 12.95 -29.27
C ASP A 340 -16.35 12.26 -30.27
N THR A 341 -15.06 12.20 -30.00
CA THR A 341 -14.15 11.30 -30.72
C THR A 341 -14.53 9.85 -30.46
N ILE A 342 -14.83 9.50 -29.21
CA ILE A 342 -15.23 8.15 -28.83
C ILE A 342 -16.64 7.82 -29.35
N ARG A 343 -17.60 8.74 -29.19
CA ARG A 343 -19.02 8.51 -29.57
C ARG A 343 -19.24 8.50 -31.08
N ALA A 344 -18.55 9.37 -31.81
CA ALA A 344 -18.89 9.65 -33.20
C ALA A 344 -17.67 9.84 -34.12
N ASN A 345 -16.45 9.50 -33.67
CA ASN A 345 -15.21 9.75 -34.42
C ASN A 345 -15.08 11.20 -34.89
N LEU A 346 -15.46 12.16 -34.05
CA LEU A 346 -15.25 13.59 -34.28
C LEU A 346 -13.84 14.01 -33.83
N LYS A 347 -13.41 15.20 -34.24
CA LYS A 347 -12.13 15.74 -33.75
C LYS A 347 -12.20 15.95 -32.23
N PRO A 348 -11.14 15.59 -31.48
CA PRO A 348 -11.07 15.90 -30.06
C PRO A 348 -11.22 17.38 -29.80
N TYR A 349 -11.85 17.73 -28.70
CA TYR A 349 -11.96 19.10 -28.23
C TYR A 349 -10.59 19.64 -27.81
N ASP A 350 -10.31 20.90 -28.16
CA ASP A 350 -9.17 21.59 -27.58
C ASP A 350 -9.48 21.98 -26.12
N SER A 351 -8.45 21.95 -25.28
CA SER A 351 -8.60 22.20 -23.83
C SER A 351 -9.16 23.58 -23.47
N LYS A 352 -9.12 24.58 -24.37
CA LYS A 352 -9.69 25.90 -24.10
C LYS A 352 -11.22 25.84 -23.96
N ILE A 353 -11.89 24.81 -24.49
CA ILE A 353 -13.33 24.63 -24.32
C ILE A 353 -13.75 24.66 -22.84
N LEU A 354 -12.87 24.20 -21.94
CA LEU A 354 -13.10 24.14 -20.50
C LEU A 354 -13.00 25.50 -19.81
N SER A 355 -12.41 26.52 -20.44
CA SER A 355 -12.18 27.84 -19.81
C SER A 355 -12.80 29.01 -20.58
N ASP A 356 -13.24 28.79 -21.82
CA ASP A 356 -13.82 29.81 -22.67
C ASP A 356 -15.28 30.11 -22.27
N ALA A 357 -15.53 31.35 -21.88
CA ALA A 357 -16.83 31.83 -21.43
C ALA A 357 -17.96 31.66 -22.45
N ASN A 358 -17.64 31.56 -23.75
CA ASN A 358 -18.62 31.42 -24.83
C ASN A 358 -18.77 29.98 -25.33
N ARG A 359 -17.93 29.05 -24.86
CA ARG A 359 -17.96 27.63 -25.24
C ARG A 359 -18.46 26.80 -24.06
N GLY A 360 -17.71 25.80 -23.62
CA GLY A 360 -18.10 24.84 -22.60
C GLY A 360 -18.65 23.52 -23.16
N LEU A 361 -18.63 22.50 -22.30
CA LEU A 361 -19.11 21.15 -22.63
C LEU A 361 -20.55 20.95 -22.15
N TRP A 362 -21.35 20.21 -22.92
CA TRP A 362 -22.74 19.89 -22.57
C TRP A 362 -22.82 18.92 -21.39
N GLU A 363 -21.87 18.00 -21.30
CA GLU A 363 -21.76 16.98 -20.25
C GLU A 363 -21.67 17.59 -18.85
N LEU A 364 -21.14 18.82 -18.77
CA LEU A 364 -21.02 19.54 -17.51
C LEU A 364 -22.31 20.29 -17.13
N TRP A 365 -23.30 20.40 -18.03
CA TRP A 365 -24.44 21.28 -17.82
C TRP A 365 -25.48 20.77 -16.82
N GLU A 366 -25.89 19.51 -16.99
CA GLU A 366 -26.99 18.89 -16.24
C GLU A 366 -26.54 18.25 -14.92
N ASP A 367 -25.24 18.11 -14.69
CA ASP A 367 -24.65 17.43 -13.51
C ASP A 367 -24.70 18.28 -12.21
N GLN A 368 -25.58 19.27 -12.15
CA GLN A 368 -25.93 19.99 -10.93
C GLN A 368 -27.18 19.35 -10.30
N GLY A 369 -27.14 18.02 -10.15
CA GLY A 369 -28.15 17.25 -9.46
C GLY A 369 -28.57 17.98 -8.19
N THR A 370 -29.88 18.13 -8.03
CA THR A 370 -30.48 18.77 -6.88
C THR A 370 -30.01 18.12 -5.57
N GLY A 371 -28.98 18.68 -4.95
CA GLY A 371 -28.82 18.77 -3.49
C GLY A 371 -28.42 17.53 -2.69
N GLU A 372 -28.08 16.38 -3.27
CA GLU A 372 -27.61 15.22 -2.49
C GLU A 372 -26.23 14.75 -2.98
N GLY A 373 -25.17 15.21 -2.30
CA GLY A 373 -23.79 14.82 -2.57
C GLY A 373 -22.78 15.86 -2.12
N GLU A 374 -21.50 15.48 -2.10
CA GLU A 374 -20.43 16.40 -1.76
C GLU A 374 -19.85 17.05 -3.02
N LEU A 375 -19.59 18.36 -2.94
CA LEU A 375 -18.95 19.08 -4.02
C LEU A 375 -17.46 18.69 -4.08
N VAL A 376 -17.08 17.95 -5.12
CA VAL A 376 -15.69 17.69 -5.44
C VAL A 376 -15.15 18.90 -6.21
N PRO A 377 -14.30 19.76 -5.62
CA PRO A 377 -13.89 20.99 -6.27
C PRO A 377 -12.98 20.70 -7.45
N PHE A 378 -13.10 21.47 -8.52
CA PHE A 378 -12.08 21.53 -9.55
C PHE A 378 -10.94 22.44 -9.12
N LYS A 379 -9.73 22.19 -9.63
CA LYS A 379 -8.57 23.08 -9.41
C LYS A 379 -8.87 24.51 -9.89
N SER A 380 -9.64 24.65 -10.96
CA SER A 380 -10.13 25.93 -11.46
C SER A 380 -11.55 25.74 -12.00
N PRO A 381 -12.41 26.78 -11.95
CA PRO A 381 -13.74 26.68 -12.54
C PRO A 381 -13.67 26.33 -14.01
N VAL A 382 -14.56 25.44 -14.48
CA VAL A 382 -14.68 25.06 -15.89
C VAL A 382 -16.02 25.49 -16.46
N MET A 383 -16.07 25.71 -17.77
CA MET A 383 -17.24 26.20 -18.46
C MET A 383 -18.13 25.05 -18.92
N ALA A 384 -19.40 25.09 -18.52
CA ALA A 384 -20.45 24.23 -19.04
C ALA A 384 -21.31 25.02 -20.04
N ARG A 385 -21.80 24.32 -21.07
CA ARG A 385 -22.65 24.90 -22.11
C ARG A 385 -24.05 24.30 -22.07
N ASN A 386 -25.07 25.15 -22.15
CA ASN A 386 -26.45 24.71 -22.14
C ASN A 386 -26.81 23.97 -23.43
N PRO A 387 -27.08 22.66 -23.40
CA PRO A 387 -27.47 21.94 -24.61
C PRO A 387 -28.77 22.50 -25.20
N LYS A 388 -29.70 23.00 -24.37
CA LYS A 388 -30.95 23.62 -24.85
C LYS A 388 -30.71 24.91 -25.63
N ALA A 389 -29.61 25.60 -25.37
CA ALA A 389 -29.27 26.83 -26.08
C ALA A 389 -28.68 26.58 -27.48
N ASP A 390 -28.30 25.33 -27.78
CA ASP A 390 -27.81 24.90 -29.08
C ASP A 390 -28.89 24.20 -29.92
N ILE A 391 -30.09 24.00 -29.38
CA ILE A 391 -31.24 23.49 -30.13
C ILE A 391 -31.70 24.56 -31.11
N LYS A 392 -31.86 24.16 -32.37
CA LYS A 392 -32.43 24.97 -33.44
C LYS A 392 -33.63 24.23 -34.04
N GLU A 393 -34.71 24.96 -34.27
CA GLU A 393 -35.87 24.44 -35.00
C GLU A 393 -35.53 24.29 -36.49
N GLY A 394 -35.96 23.18 -37.08
CA GLY A 394 -35.66 22.86 -38.47
C GLY A 394 -36.06 21.45 -38.88
N ILE A 395 -35.88 21.14 -40.17
CA ILE A 395 -36.08 19.81 -40.73
C ILE A 395 -34.72 19.14 -40.88
N VAL A 396 -34.64 17.88 -40.48
CA VAL A 396 -33.41 17.08 -40.56
C VAL A 396 -33.66 15.84 -41.40
N GLY A 397 -32.93 15.72 -42.51
CA GLY A 397 -32.86 14.50 -43.31
C GLY A 397 -31.57 13.74 -42.99
N ILE A 398 -31.66 12.47 -42.60
CA ILE A 398 -30.49 11.66 -42.23
C ILE A 398 -30.31 10.55 -43.27
N ASP A 399 -29.11 10.47 -43.84
CA ASP A 399 -28.69 9.33 -44.64
C ASP A 399 -27.71 8.46 -43.84
N PHE A 400 -28.15 7.25 -43.46
CA PHE A 400 -27.32 6.26 -42.79
C PHE A 400 -26.48 5.49 -43.82
N GLY A 401 -25.47 6.17 -44.37
CA GLY A 401 -24.47 5.54 -45.23
C GLY A 401 -23.58 4.55 -44.47
N THR A 402 -23.04 3.55 -45.16
CA THR A 402 -22.17 2.49 -44.60
C THR A 402 -20.78 2.96 -44.19
N THR A 403 -20.28 4.07 -44.75
CA THR A 403 -18.91 4.59 -44.49
C THR A 403 -18.90 5.99 -43.88
N SER A 404 -19.97 6.76 -44.07
CA SER A 404 -20.13 8.10 -43.50
C SER A 404 -21.60 8.43 -43.33
N SER A 405 -21.93 9.10 -42.24
CA SER A 405 -23.27 9.66 -42.04
C SER A 405 -23.24 11.15 -42.33
N VAL A 406 -24.11 11.61 -43.23
CA VAL A 406 -24.34 13.02 -43.52
C VAL A 406 -25.78 13.34 -43.19
N VAL A 407 -25.95 14.44 -42.49
CA VAL A 407 -27.24 14.98 -42.08
C VAL A 407 -27.49 16.24 -42.89
N VAL A 408 -28.63 16.33 -43.54
CA VAL A 408 -29.05 17.55 -44.23
C VAL A 408 -29.99 18.31 -43.31
N CYS A 409 -29.61 19.54 -42.97
CA CYS A 409 -30.39 20.41 -42.11
C CYS A 409 -31.05 21.50 -42.94
N GLN A 410 -32.31 21.81 -42.63
CA GLN A 410 -33.03 22.95 -43.14
C GLN A 410 -33.51 23.81 -41.97
N GLU A 411 -32.97 25.02 -41.85
CA GLU A 411 -33.44 26.02 -40.88
C GLU A 411 -34.72 26.72 -41.37
N GLU A 412 -35.36 27.52 -40.51
CA GLU A 412 -36.57 28.31 -40.84
C GLU A 412 -36.42 29.20 -42.09
N SER A 413 -35.18 29.60 -42.41
CA SER A 413 -34.83 30.43 -43.58
C SER A 413 -34.91 29.68 -44.93
N ALA A 414 -35.36 28.42 -44.94
CA ALA A 414 -35.28 27.49 -46.07
C ALA A 414 -33.85 27.23 -46.58
N HIS A 415 -32.84 27.67 -45.83
CA HIS A 415 -31.45 27.38 -46.12
C HIS A 415 -31.17 25.91 -45.78
N ILE A 416 -30.76 25.14 -46.80
CA ILE A 416 -30.41 23.73 -46.69
C ILE A 416 -28.89 23.60 -46.69
N TYR A 417 -28.33 22.94 -45.69
CA TYR A 417 -26.89 22.67 -45.63
C TYR A 417 -26.60 21.25 -45.13
N PRO A 418 -25.55 20.60 -45.67
CA PRO A 418 -25.09 19.31 -45.17
C PRO A 418 -24.20 19.48 -43.93
N LEU A 419 -24.36 18.58 -42.98
CA LEU A 419 -23.57 18.45 -41.77
C LEU A 419 -23.07 17.02 -41.67
N ARG A 420 -21.74 16.85 -41.68
CA ARG A 420 -21.11 15.54 -41.60
C ARG A 420 -21.05 15.08 -40.14
N ILE A 421 -21.45 13.85 -39.88
CA ILE A 421 -21.32 13.19 -38.58
C ILE A 421 -20.14 12.22 -38.65
N GLY A 422 -19.13 12.50 -37.82
CA GLY A 422 -17.87 11.76 -37.78
C GLY A 422 -16.92 12.00 -38.95
N LEU A 423 -15.67 11.55 -38.80
CA LEU A 423 -14.64 11.68 -39.84
C LEU A 423 -14.66 10.55 -40.88
N GLY A 424 -15.51 9.53 -40.71
CA GLY A 424 -15.52 8.27 -41.47
C GLY A 424 -14.69 7.18 -40.80
N ILE A 425 -14.92 5.90 -41.14
CA ILE A 425 -14.14 4.75 -40.65
C ILE A 425 -12.88 4.57 -41.51
#